data_AF-A0A7J7CZB9-F1
#
_entry.id   AF-A0A7J7CZB9-F1
#
_cell.length_a   1.000
_cell.length_b   1.000
_cell.length_c   1.000
_cell.angle_alpha   90.00
_cell.angle_beta   90.00
_cell.angle_gamma   90.00
#
_symmetry.space_group_name_H-M   'P 1'
#
loop_
_entity.id
_entity.type
_entity.pdbx_description
1 polymer ?
#
loop_
_entity_poly.entity_id
_entity_poly.type
_entity_poly.pdbx_seq_one_letter_code
_entity_poly.pdbx_strand_id
1 'polypeptide(L)' 'MLRRITTIASRKLKELSTDGKSINSNLNLDDYHPIDPVPSSKASIRPGPIEHGTPLNPFIPKPSPPSHPKDAGST' A
#
# COMPACT_ATOMS: atom_id res chain seq x y z
N MET A 1 -23.40 -33.60 -19.54
CA MET A 1 -23.09 -33.77 -18.10
C MET A 1 -22.70 -32.41 -17.55
N LEU A 2 -23.52 -31.78 -16.70
CA LEU A 2 -23.30 -30.40 -16.23
C LEU A 2 -22.62 -30.43 -14.85
N ARG A 3 -21.44 -29.80 -14.72
CA ARG A 3 -20.74 -29.69 -13.43
C ARG A 3 -21.26 -28.45 -12.68
N ARG A 4 -21.86 -28.66 -11.51
CA ARG A 4 -22.28 -27.59 -10.61
C ARG A 4 -21.04 -27.02 -9.89
N ILE A 5 -20.83 -25.70 -9.98
CA ILE A 5 -19.79 -25.02 -9.21
C ILE A 5 -20.35 -24.76 -7.81
N THR A 6 -19.80 -25.44 -6.81
CA THR A 6 -20.14 -25.22 -5.41
C THR A 6 -19.43 -23.96 -4.92
N THR A 7 -20.17 -22.87 -4.72
CA THR A 7 -19.64 -21.64 -4.11
C THR A 7 -19.38 -21.92 -2.63
N ILE A 8 -18.13 -22.21 -2.25
CA ILE A 8 -17.75 -22.30 -0.84
C ILE A 8 -17.61 -20.87 -0.32
N ALA A 9 -18.64 -20.40 0.40
CA ALA A 9 -18.65 -19.09 1.04
C ALA A 9 -17.70 -19.10 2.25
N SER A 10 -16.42 -18.81 2.02
CA SER A 10 -15.40 -18.74 3.07
C SER A 10 -15.07 -17.30 3.45
N ARG A 11 -16.07 -16.44 3.69
CA ARG A 11 -15.87 -15.13 4.36
C ARG A 11 -17.13 -14.79 5.15
N LYS A 12 -17.02 -14.64 6.47
CA LYS A 12 -18.06 -13.99 7.29
C LYS A 12 -18.09 -12.52 6.87
N LEU A 13 -18.98 -12.15 5.94
CA LEU A 13 -19.35 -10.77 5.72
C LEU A 13 -20.21 -10.34 6.92
N LYS A 14 -19.79 -9.31 7.66
CA LYS A 14 -20.70 -8.66 8.61
C LYS A 14 -21.66 -7.84 7.76
N GLU A 15 -22.90 -8.31 7.70
CA GLU A 15 -24.03 -7.61 7.10
C GLU A 15 -23.99 -6.15 7.60
N LEU A 16 -23.78 -5.21 6.68
CA LEU A 16 -23.89 -3.80 7.00
C LEU A 16 -25.39 -3.49 6.95
N SER A 17 -26.02 -3.54 8.11
CA SER A 17 -27.35 -2.96 8.32
C SER A 17 -27.24 -1.47 8.00
N THR A 18 -27.71 -1.04 6.84
CA THR A 18 -28.08 0.36 6.65
C THR A 18 -29.60 0.40 6.55
N ASP A 19 -30.21 0.47 7.73
CA ASP A 19 -31.55 1.01 7.88
C ASP A 19 -31.65 2.33 7.12
N GLY A 20 -32.79 2.52 6.45
CA GLY A 20 -32.97 3.48 5.38
C GLY A 20 -32.51 4.89 5.70
N LYS A 21 -31.39 5.29 5.10
CA LYS A 21 -31.13 6.69 4.77
C LYS A 21 -30.65 6.75 3.32
N SER A 22 -31.60 7.08 2.45
CA SER A 22 -31.36 7.39 1.04
C SER A 22 -30.30 8.48 0.94
N ILE A 23 -29.06 8.08 0.70
CA ILE A 23 -28.00 9.00 0.24
C ILE A 23 -28.32 9.34 -1.21
N ASN A 24 -29.24 10.29 -1.39
CA ASN A 24 -29.64 10.90 -2.67
C ASN A 24 -28.53 11.78 -3.26
N SER A 25 -27.27 11.35 -3.18
CA SER A 25 -26.22 11.91 -4.01
C SER A 25 -26.31 11.22 -5.37
N ASN A 26 -26.51 12.00 -6.44
CA ASN A 26 -26.41 11.55 -7.82
C ASN A 26 -24.97 11.08 -8.12
N LEU A 27 -24.57 9.94 -7.56
CA LEU A 27 -23.29 9.33 -7.81
C LEU A 27 -23.39 8.64 -9.17
N ASN A 28 -22.62 9.12 -10.15
CA ASN A 28 -22.51 8.46 -11.44
C ASN A 28 -21.84 7.09 -11.23
N LEU A 29 -22.65 6.04 -11.21
CA LEU A 29 -22.20 4.66 -11.10
C LEU A 29 -21.80 4.08 -12.46
N ASP A 30 -21.99 4.82 -13.56
CA ASP A 30 -21.66 4.36 -14.92
C ASP A 30 -20.14 4.24 -15.14
N ASP A 31 -19.33 5.00 -14.40
CA ASP A 31 -17.86 4.95 -14.48
C ASP A 31 -17.26 3.71 -13.78
N TYR A 32 -18.08 2.96 -13.03
CA TYR A 32 -17.68 1.73 -12.35
C TYR A 32 -18.50 0.56 -12.87
N HIS A 33 -17.84 -0.37 -13.56
CA HIS A 33 -18.48 -1.65 -13.87
C HIS A 33 -18.79 -2.41 -12.56
N PRO A 34 -19.92 -3.15 -12.48
CA PRO A 34 -20.30 -3.93 -11.29
C PRO A 34 -19.23 -4.92 -10.80
N ILE A 35 -18.27 -5.24 -11.67
CA ILE A 35 -17.11 -6.08 -11.39
C ILE A 35 -15.89 -5.35 -11.94
N ASP A 36 -15.05 -4.83 -11.05
CA ASP A 36 -13.67 -4.46 -11.40
C ASP A 36 -12.90 -5.77 -11.65
N PRO A 37 -12.42 -6.03 -12.88
CA PRO A 37 -11.69 -7.27 -13.14
C PRO A 37 -10.48 -7.31 -12.22
N VAL A 38 -10.38 -8.37 -11.42
CA VAL A 38 -9.17 -8.59 -10.61
C VAL A 38 -7.96 -8.58 -11.54
N PRO A 39 -6.84 -7.94 -11.15
CA PRO A 39 -5.64 -7.94 -11.97
C PRO A 39 -5.27 -9.39 -12.30
N SER A 40 -5.27 -9.72 -13.59
CA SER A 40 -5.09 -11.10 -14.07
C SER A 40 -3.64 -11.57 -14.05
N SER A 41 -2.72 -10.71 -13.59
CA SER A 41 -1.28 -10.98 -13.59
C SER A 41 -0.96 -12.20 -12.73
N LYS A 42 -0.62 -13.30 -13.41
CA LYS A 42 0.00 -14.50 -12.82
C LYS A 42 1.51 -14.47 -13.05
N ALA A 43 2.14 -13.32 -12.84
CA ALA A 43 3.58 -13.20 -12.95
C ALA A 43 4.26 -14.00 -11.82
N SER A 44 4.95 -15.08 -12.18
CA SER A 44 5.89 -15.72 -11.28
C SER A 44 7.17 -14.88 -11.29
N ILE A 45 7.28 -13.94 -10.37
CA ILE A 45 8.53 -13.24 -10.12
C ILE A 45 9.41 -14.22 -9.35
N ARG A 46 10.53 -14.63 -9.94
CA ARG A 46 11.56 -15.42 -9.26
C ARG A 46 12.53 -14.41 -8.64
N PRO A 47 12.34 -13.99 -7.37
CA PRO A 47 13.28 -13.08 -6.74
C PRO A 47 14.65 -13.79 -6.67
N GLY A 48 15.65 -13.18 -7.29
CA GLY A 48 17.04 -13.54 -7.07
C GLY A 48 17.59 -12.75 -5.87
N PRO A 49 18.74 -13.17 -5.31
CA PRO A 49 19.53 -12.30 -4.45
C PRO A 49 19.75 -10.96 -5.15
N ILE A 50 19.55 -9.87 -4.41
CA ILE A 50 19.90 -8.53 -4.88
C ILE A 50 21.39 -8.33 -4.63
N GLU A 51 22.14 -8.12 -5.70
CA GLU A 51 23.57 -7.84 -5.60
C GLU A 51 23.76 -6.42 -5.08
N HIS A 52 24.22 -6.30 -3.84
CA HIS A 52 24.69 -5.04 -3.29
C HIS A 52 26.17 -4.90 -3.62
N GLY A 53 26.47 -4.18 -4.71
CA GLY A 53 27.85 -3.85 -5.05
C GLY A 53 28.52 -3.02 -3.96
N THR A 54 29.85 -3.06 -3.92
CA THR A 54 30.62 -2.12 -3.09
C THR A 54 30.39 -0.69 -3.61
N PRO A 55 30.12 0.30 -2.75
CA PRO A 55 30.07 1.70 -3.16
C PRO A 55 31.36 2.07 -3.92
N LEU A 56 31.23 2.81 -5.03
CA LEU A 56 32.39 3.21 -5.85
C LEU A 56 33.45 3.97 -5.03
N ASN A 57 32.99 4.71 -4.02
CA ASN A 57 33.84 5.48 -3.12
C ASN A 57 33.69 4.98 -1.68
N PRO A 58 34.76 4.96 -0.88
CA PRO A 58 34.67 4.65 0.54
C PRO A 58 33.79 5.67 1.27
N PHE A 59 33.21 5.25 2.40
CA PHE A 59 32.49 6.17 3.28
C PHE A 59 33.44 7.26 3.79
N ILE A 60 33.12 8.52 3.49
CA ILE A 60 33.80 9.69 4.05
C ILE A 60 32.91 10.22 5.19
N PRO A 61 33.33 10.11 6.46
CA PRO A 61 32.58 10.67 7.58
C PRO A 61 32.36 12.17 7.40
N LYS A 62 31.15 12.64 7.72
CA LYS A 62 30.89 14.07 7.80
C LYS A 62 31.70 14.67 8.96
N PRO A 63 32.28 15.87 8.80
CA PRO A 63 32.94 16.55 9.91
C PRO A 63 31.94 16.81 11.03
N SER A 64 32.42 16.82 12.27
CA SER A 64 31.61 17.19 13.42
C SER A 64 30.96 18.55 13.19
N PRO A 65 29.68 18.74 13.57
CA PRO A 65 29.04 20.03 13.49
C PRO A 65 29.82 21.07 14.33
N PRO A 66 29.78 22.35 13.94
CA PRO A 66 30.46 23.40 14.69
C PRO A 66 29.93 23.48 16.13
N SER A 67 30.84 23.82 17.07
CA SER A 67 30.46 24.07 18.45
C SER A 67 29.41 25.18 18.52
N HIS A 68 28.43 25.03 19.43
CA HIS A 68 27.52 26.11 19.75
C HIS A 68 28.31 27.34 20.22
N PRO A 69 27.84 28.56 19.90
CA PRO A 69 28.38 29.79 20.47
C PRO A 69 28.37 29.67 22.00
N LYS A 70 29.47 30.05 22.64
CA LYS A 70 29.47 30.24 24.09
C LYS A 70 28.66 31.51 24.33
N ASP A 71 27.57 31.41 25.09
CA ASP A 71 26.83 32.58 25.54
C ASP A 71 27.79 33.49 26.32
N ALA A 72 28.17 34.60 25.70
CA ALA A 72 28.96 35.65 26.33
C ALA A 72 28.03 36.45 27.26
N GLY A 73 27.56 35.81 28.33
CA GLY A 73 26.57 36.40 29.21
C GLY A 73 26.13 35.49 30.34
N SER A 74 27.00 35.31 31.34
CA SER A 74 26.53 35.19 32.71
C SER A 74 27.48 36.01 33.58
N THR A 75 27.16 37.30 33.67
CA THR A 75 27.49 38.15 34.82
C THR A 75 26.84 37.60 36.08
#